data_AF-A0A4V4HTY5-F1
#
_entry.id   AF-A0A4V4HTY5-F1
#
_cell.length_a   1.000
_cell.length_b   1.000
_cell.length_c   1.000
_cell.angle_alpha   90.00
_cell.angle_beta   90.00
_cell.angle_gamma   90.00
#
_symmetry.space_group_name_H-M   'P 1'
#
loop_
_entity.id
_entity.type
_entity.pdbx_description
1 polymer ?
#
loop_
_entity_poly.entity_id
_entity_poly.type
_entity_poly.pdbx_seq_one_letter_code
_entity_poly.pdbx_strand_id
1 'polypeptide(L)'
;MMEETKLPDSTLPNFQQSEYEKPPSPLTCQQNSTLNSHKGLITYDDLPSWHQDNPSIFTSYRPITHSLRDSLKTFFTLHNETFNIHTHSIPFFTCLFLTGLIFYIFSIYFPESPLVDRFIFSIFFLSTMICMGFSMGYHTLMNHSKGVAEIWLKLDFVGIVLAILGDFVTGIYVAFYCEWKFQVGYWIMIITLTSTTLILLLHPHFQGLRWRTFRVCIFIGTGCSAFAPIIHAIVYFGWNQVVNGTGMPWYLGEGGFLVLGAVVYSW
;
A
#
# COMPACT_ATOMS: atom_id res chain seq x y z
N MET A 1 67.56 -75.82 36.81
CA MET A 1 67.34 -74.88 37.92
C MET A 1 66.66 -73.67 37.29
N MET A 2 65.34 -73.70 37.26
CA MET A 2 64.51 -72.64 36.67
C MET A 2 64.34 -71.57 37.74
N GLU A 3 64.73 -70.33 37.46
CA GLU A 3 64.58 -69.23 38.40
C GLU A 3 63.76 -68.13 37.75
N GLU A 4 62.68 -67.77 38.44
CA GLU A 4 61.53 -67.00 37.98
C GLU A 4 61.86 -65.54 37.68
N THR A 5 61.41 -65.09 36.51
CA THR A 5 61.37 -63.69 36.08
C THR A 5 60.34 -62.92 36.91
N LYS A 6 60.79 -62.10 37.86
CA LYS A 6 59.92 -61.15 38.59
C LYS A 6 59.65 -59.90 37.74
N LEU A 7 58.37 -59.67 37.45
CA LEU A 7 57.82 -58.47 36.81
C LEU A 7 57.94 -57.27 37.77
N PRO A 8 58.33 -56.07 37.30
CA PRO A 8 58.31 -54.87 38.14
C PRO A 8 56.89 -54.30 38.27
N ASP A 9 56.48 -54.04 39.52
CA ASP A 9 55.23 -53.37 39.90
C ASP A 9 55.12 -51.99 39.22
N SER A 10 54.23 -51.90 38.23
CA SER A 10 53.81 -50.63 37.66
C SER A 10 52.95 -49.89 38.67
N THR A 11 53.52 -48.83 39.25
CA THR A 11 52.82 -47.79 40.00
C THR A 11 51.58 -47.32 39.26
N LEU A 12 50.40 -47.61 39.81
CA LEU A 12 49.12 -47.07 39.37
C LEU A 12 49.16 -45.53 39.46
N PRO A 13 48.80 -44.81 38.38
CA PRO A 13 48.72 -43.35 38.43
C PRO A 13 47.59 -42.91 39.35
N ASN A 14 47.89 -41.87 40.12
CA ASN A 14 47.03 -41.19 41.08
C ASN A 14 45.72 -40.76 40.38
N PHE A 15 44.57 -41.27 40.83
CA PHE A 15 43.26 -40.80 40.39
C PHE A 15 43.09 -39.35 40.86
N GLN A 16 43.42 -38.37 40.01
CA GLN A 16 42.96 -37.00 40.19
C GLN A 16 41.45 -37.00 40.03
N GLN A 17 40.75 -36.58 41.09
CA GLN A 17 39.32 -36.27 41.08
C GLN A 17 38.99 -35.44 39.85
N SER A 18 38.08 -35.96 39.03
CA SER A 18 37.54 -35.26 37.88
C SER A 18 37.02 -33.89 38.32
N GLU A 19 37.55 -32.85 37.72
CA GLU A 19 36.96 -31.52 37.75
C GLU A 19 35.56 -31.66 37.15
N TYR A 20 34.55 -31.58 38.01
CA TYR A 20 33.15 -31.72 37.64
C TYR A 20 32.82 -30.51 36.76
N GLU A 21 32.86 -30.72 35.45
CA GLU A 21 32.51 -29.71 34.46
C GLU A 21 31.08 -29.25 34.74
N LYS A 22 30.94 -27.97 35.12
CA LYS A 22 29.67 -27.35 35.43
C LYS A 22 28.75 -27.53 34.20
N PRO A 23 27.52 -28.03 34.36
CA PRO A 23 26.63 -28.25 33.21
C PRO A 23 26.48 -26.92 32.45
N PRO A 24 26.50 -26.93 31.11
CA PRO A 24 26.29 -25.72 30.34
C PRO A 24 24.96 -25.13 30.77
N SER A 25 25.00 -23.86 31.18
CA SER A 25 23.81 -23.07 31.44
C SER A 25 22.86 -23.24 30.25
N PRO A 26 21.55 -23.50 30.49
CA PRO A 26 20.62 -23.68 29.40
C PRO A 26 20.77 -22.51 28.43
N LEU A 27 20.85 -22.82 27.13
CA LEU A 27 20.77 -21.86 26.05
C LEU A 27 19.46 -21.06 26.23
N THR A 28 19.55 -20.00 27.00
CA THR A 28 18.56 -18.93 26.97
C THR A 28 18.61 -18.47 25.53
N CYS A 29 17.52 -18.68 24.78
CA CYS A 29 17.28 -17.88 23.60
C CYS A 29 17.39 -16.42 24.05
N GLN A 30 18.55 -15.81 23.82
CA GLN A 30 18.66 -14.37 23.83
C GLN A 30 17.79 -13.90 22.67
N GLN A 31 16.51 -13.68 22.97
CA GLN A 31 15.77 -12.63 22.32
C GLN A 31 16.53 -11.34 22.64
N ASN A 32 17.55 -11.03 21.84
CA ASN A 32 18.06 -9.68 21.71
C ASN A 32 16.98 -8.84 21.00
N SER A 33 15.82 -8.69 21.64
CA SER A 33 15.00 -7.51 21.47
C SER A 33 15.60 -6.46 22.40
N THR A 34 16.73 -5.89 22.01
CA THR A 34 17.12 -4.57 22.50
C THR A 34 16.03 -3.61 22.04
N LEU A 35 14.99 -3.45 22.87
CA LEU A 35 14.10 -2.30 22.88
C LEU A 35 14.94 -1.08 23.32
N ASN A 36 15.94 -0.73 22.53
CA ASN A 36 16.53 0.60 22.60
C ASN A 36 15.42 1.52 22.10
N SER A 37 14.77 2.21 23.03
CA SER A 37 13.91 3.35 22.70
C SER A 37 14.83 4.42 22.10
N HIS A 38 15.03 4.34 20.78
CA HIS A 38 15.79 5.35 20.04
C HIS A 38 15.08 6.69 20.23
N LYS A 39 15.73 7.61 20.93
CA LYS A 39 15.28 9.00 21.02
C LYS A 39 15.66 9.71 19.73
N GLY A 40 14.77 9.67 18.74
CA GLY A 40 14.93 10.40 17.49
C GLY A 40 14.81 9.52 16.24
N LEU A 41 15.13 10.12 15.10
CA LEU A 41 15.14 9.43 13.81
C LEU A 41 16.35 8.51 13.67
N ILE A 42 16.19 7.42 12.94
CA ILE A 42 17.19 6.37 12.76
C ILE A 42 17.64 6.25 11.30
N THR A 43 18.69 5.47 11.06
CA THR A 43 19.23 5.20 9.73
C THR A 43 18.57 3.99 9.08
N TYR A 44 18.77 3.80 7.77
CA TYR A 44 18.25 2.64 7.03
C TYR A 44 18.73 1.31 7.62
N ASP A 45 19.99 1.24 8.05
CA ASP A 45 20.61 0.03 8.59
C ASP A 45 20.07 -0.33 9.99
N ASP A 46 19.52 0.66 10.72
CA ASP A 46 18.88 0.46 12.03
C ASP A 46 17.44 -0.10 11.91
N LEU A 47 16.86 -0.08 10.70
CA LEU A 47 15.51 -0.57 10.47
C LEU A 47 15.44 -2.09 10.54
N PRO A 48 14.32 -2.66 11.00
CA PRO A 48 14.08 -4.08 10.83
C PRO A 48 13.92 -4.40 9.33
N SER A 49 14.34 -5.60 8.91
CA SER A 49 14.36 -6.00 7.51
C SER A 49 13.00 -5.92 6.79
N TRP A 50 11.88 -6.00 7.51
CA TRP A 50 10.54 -5.85 6.93
C TRP A 50 10.16 -4.39 6.62
N HIS A 51 10.91 -3.41 7.12
CA HIS A 51 10.67 -1.97 6.93
C HIS A 51 11.76 -1.31 6.06
N GLN A 52 12.71 -2.09 5.55
CA GLN A 52 13.82 -1.64 4.71
C GLN A 52 13.41 -1.54 3.23
N ASP A 53 12.48 -0.64 2.91
CA ASP A 53 11.83 -0.62 1.58
C ASP A 53 12.66 0.01 0.46
N ASN A 54 13.38 1.10 0.74
CA ASN A 54 14.17 1.83 -0.26
C ASN A 54 15.59 2.13 0.24
N PRO A 55 16.63 1.42 -0.26
CA PRO A 55 18.02 1.63 0.18
C PRO A 55 18.62 2.97 -0.27
N SER A 56 17.94 3.71 -1.16
CA SER A 56 18.38 5.04 -1.60
C SER A 56 18.09 6.14 -0.56
N ILE A 57 17.28 5.84 0.46
CA ILE A 57 17.01 6.74 1.57
C ILE A 57 17.84 6.26 2.75
N PHE A 58 18.85 7.04 3.14
CA PHE A 58 19.86 6.60 4.12
C PHE A 58 19.47 6.88 5.58
N THR A 59 18.68 7.93 5.84
CA THR A 59 18.39 8.42 7.21
C THR A 59 16.97 8.94 7.36
N SER A 60 16.66 9.51 8.53
CA SER A 60 15.41 10.19 8.83
C SER A 60 14.20 9.27 8.96
N TYR A 61 14.45 7.99 9.26
CA TYR A 61 13.41 7.01 9.52
C TYR A 61 12.84 7.13 10.92
N ARG A 62 11.56 6.83 11.09
CA ARG A 62 10.94 6.74 12.40
C ARG A 62 11.24 5.37 13.02
N PRO A 63 11.60 5.31 14.32
CA PRO A 63 11.73 4.03 15.02
C PRO A 63 10.38 3.34 15.15
N ILE A 64 10.42 2.02 15.36
CA ILE A 64 9.22 1.21 15.59
C ILE A 64 8.63 1.55 16.96
N THR A 65 7.37 1.99 17.00
CA THR A 65 6.75 2.57 18.20
C THR A 65 5.92 1.59 19.01
N HIS A 66 5.34 0.56 18.38
CA HIS A 66 4.30 -0.30 18.95
C HIS A 66 3.14 0.47 19.61
N SER A 67 2.93 1.73 19.22
CA SER A 67 2.01 2.65 19.88
C SER A 67 1.33 3.53 18.85
N LEU A 68 0.01 3.36 18.69
CA LEU A 68 -0.80 4.17 17.78
C LEU A 68 -0.65 5.65 18.08
N ARG A 69 -0.68 6.01 19.37
CA ARG A 69 -0.55 7.40 19.82
C ARG A 69 0.80 8.00 19.40
N ASP A 70 1.88 7.24 19.54
CA ASP A 70 3.21 7.76 19.21
C ASP A 70 3.45 7.84 17.71
N SER A 71 2.90 6.91 16.92
CA SER A 71 2.86 7.04 15.44
C SER A 71 2.04 8.27 15.00
N LEU A 72 0.88 8.54 15.61
CA LEU A 72 0.07 9.71 15.29
C LEU A 72 0.75 11.03 15.68
N LYS A 73 1.52 11.06 16.77
CA LYS A 73 2.28 12.26 17.17
C LYS A 73 3.30 12.71 16.12
N THR A 74 3.80 11.81 15.27
CA THR A 74 4.78 12.18 14.25
C THR A 74 4.15 12.85 13.02
N PHE A 75 2.81 12.94 12.94
CA PHE A 75 2.11 13.43 11.75
C PHE A 75 2.59 14.81 11.27
N PHE A 76 2.96 15.72 12.19
CA PHE A 76 3.48 17.06 11.87
C PHE A 76 4.99 17.20 12.10
N THR A 77 5.72 16.09 12.16
CA THR A 77 7.17 16.09 12.34
C THR A 77 7.89 15.78 11.03
N LEU A 78 9.13 16.26 10.88
CA LEU A 78 9.94 16.01 9.70
C LEU A 78 10.62 14.64 9.80
N HIS A 79 10.37 13.78 8.81
CA HIS A 79 10.94 12.44 8.63
C HIS A 79 10.77 12.00 7.16
N ASN A 80 11.30 10.82 6.82
CA ASN A 80 11.26 10.28 5.46
C ASN A 80 9.82 10.14 4.89
N GLU A 81 8.82 9.91 5.74
CA GLU A 81 7.41 9.77 5.33
C GLU A 81 6.59 11.09 5.32
N THR A 82 7.16 12.24 5.69
CA THR A 82 6.36 13.49 5.88
C THR A 82 5.65 13.92 4.60
N PHE A 83 6.35 13.87 3.46
CA PHE A 83 5.75 14.21 2.17
C PHE A 83 4.66 13.20 1.78
N ASN A 84 4.88 11.90 1.98
CA ASN A 84 3.86 10.89 1.69
C ASN A 84 2.60 11.13 2.53
N ILE A 85 2.73 11.39 3.83
CA ILE A 85 1.57 11.72 4.68
C ILE A 85 0.81 12.94 4.13
N HIS A 86 1.48 14.08 3.97
CA HIS A 86 0.79 15.33 3.64
C HIS A 86 0.28 15.41 2.21
N THR A 87 0.99 14.81 1.24
CA THR A 87 0.52 14.76 -0.16
C THR A 87 -0.76 13.96 -0.31
N HIS A 88 -1.01 12.98 0.57
CA HIS A 88 -2.27 12.25 0.64
C HIS A 88 -3.30 12.89 1.60
N SER A 89 -2.87 13.57 2.67
CA SER A 89 -3.79 14.27 3.59
C SER A 89 -4.53 15.43 2.94
N ILE A 90 -3.84 16.24 2.12
CA ILE A 90 -4.45 17.40 1.46
C ILE A 90 -5.65 16.97 0.60
N PRO A 91 -5.51 16.06 -0.39
CA PRO A 91 -6.64 15.62 -1.19
C PRO A 91 -7.68 14.87 -0.37
N PHE A 92 -7.31 14.13 0.69
CA PHE A 92 -8.29 13.54 1.60
C PHE A 92 -9.24 14.59 2.21
N PHE A 93 -8.70 15.64 2.84
CA PHE A 93 -9.52 16.69 3.45
C PHE A 93 -10.24 17.55 2.40
N THR A 94 -9.62 17.80 1.26
CA THR A 94 -10.28 18.48 0.14
C THR A 94 -11.47 17.68 -0.38
N CYS A 95 -11.33 16.39 -0.66
CA CYS A 95 -12.44 15.55 -1.11
C CYS A 95 -13.53 15.38 -0.04
N LEU A 96 -13.15 15.29 1.24
CA LEU A 96 -14.11 15.28 2.35
C LEU A 96 -14.99 16.55 2.36
N PHE A 97 -14.36 17.72 2.24
CA PHE A 97 -15.08 18.99 2.16
C PHE A 97 -15.92 19.10 0.87
N LEU A 98 -15.32 18.77 -0.28
CA LEU A 98 -15.99 18.85 -1.58
C LEU A 98 -17.18 17.91 -1.70
N THR A 99 -17.13 16.72 -1.10
CA THR A 99 -18.27 15.78 -1.13
C THR A 99 -19.53 16.43 -0.55
N GLY A 100 -19.41 17.11 0.59
CA GLY A 100 -20.54 17.84 1.20
C GLY A 100 -20.94 19.08 0.41
N LEU A 101 -19.96 19.85 -0.06
CA LEU A 101 -20.20 21.08 -0.83
C LEU A 101 -20.88 20.81 -2.17
N ILE A 102 -20.46 19.77 -2.89
CA ILE A 102 -21.01 19.40 -4.19
C ILE A 102 -22.45 18.94 -4.04
N PHE A 103 -22.75 18.12 -3.03
CA PHE A 103 -24.13 17.72 -2.76
C PHE A 103 -25.03 18.95 -2.48
N TYR A 104 -24.52 19.94 -1.75
CA TYR A 104 -25.20 21.20 -1.50
C TYR A 104 -25.35 22.07 -2.76
N ILE A 105 -24.32 22.19 -3.60
CA ILE A 105 -24.39 22.95 -4.86
C ILE A 105 -25.39 22.28 -5.81
N PHE A 106 -25.36 20.96 -5.96
CA PHE A 106 -26.30 20.23 -6.82
C PHE A 106 -27.76 20.42 -6.39
N SER A 107 -28.04 20.47 -5.08
CA SER A 107 -29.40 20.68 -4.59
C SER A 107 -29.96 22.08 -4.89
N ILE A 108 -29.09 23.09 -5.01
CA ILE A 108 -29.49 24.48 -5.30
C ILE A 108 -29.55 24.76 -6.80
N TYR A 109 -28.51 24.40 -7.55
CA TYR A 109 -28.37 24.79 -8.95
C TYR A 109 -29.03 23.80 -9.91
N PHE A 110 -29.19 22.54 -9.50
CA PHE A 110 -29.80 21.49 -10.32
C PHE A 110 -30.91 20.76 -9.55
N PRO A 111 -31.95 21.48 -9.06
CA PRO A 111 -32.98 20.89 -8.20
C PRO A 111 -33.73 19.75 -8.89
N GLU A 112 -33.93 19.84 -10.20
CA GLU A 112 -34.62 18.86 -11.05
C GLU A 112 -33.74 17.66 -11.47
N SER A 113 -32.45 17.64 -11.14
CA SER A 113 -31.57 16.54 -11.55
C SER A 113 -32.00 15.22 -10.86
N PRO A 114 -32.03 14.10 -11.58
CA PRO A 114 -32.21 12.78 -10.99
C PRO A 114 -31.27 12.51 -9.81
N LEU A 115 -31.76 11.82 -8.79
CA LEU A 115 -30.94 11.43 -7.64
C LEU A 115 -29.76 10.51 -8.04
N VAL A 116 -29.93 9.74 -9.11
CA VAL A 116 -28.87 8.88 -9.65
C VAL A 116 -27.67 9.68 -10.11
N ASP A 117 -27.85 10.83 -10.76
CA ASP A 117 -26.74 11.69 -11.20
C ASP A 117 -25.93 12.15 -10.00
N ARG A 118 -26.62 12.66 -8.97
CA ARG A 118 -26.00 13.14 -7.73
C ARG A 118 -25.24 12.02 -7.01
N PHE A 119 -25.79 10.82 -7.00
CA PHE A 119 -25.16 9.65 -6.40
C PHE A 119 -23.92 9.22 -7.19
N ILE A 120 -24.00 9.13 -8.51
CA ILE A 120 -22.85 8.76 -9.35
C ILE A 120 -21.73 9.78 -9.20
N PHE A 121 -22.01 11.08 -9.24
CA PHE A 121 -20.98 12.11 -9.02
C PHE A 121 -20.34 12.03 -7.63
N SER A 122 -21.08 11.64 -6.59
CA SER A 122 -20.49 11.51 -5.24
C SER A 122 -19.56 10.30 -5.10
N ILE A 123 -19.74 9.24 -5.91
CA ILE A 123 -18.87 8.06 -5.93
C ILE A 123 -17.43 8.46 -6.28
N PHE A 124 -17.22 9.39 -7.22
CA PHE A 124 -15.89 9.86 -7.59
C PHE A 124 -15.15 10.47 -6.38
N PHE A 125 -15.79 11.41 -5.69
CA PHE A 125 -15.17 12.06 -4.51
C PHE A 125 -15.01 11.09 -3.34
N LEU A 126 -15.98 10.21 -3.11
CA LEU A 126 -15.92 9.22 -2.05
C LEU A 126 -14.80 8.21 -2.27
N SER A 127 -14.68 7.66 -3.47
CA SER A 127 -13.62 6.70 -3.82
C SER A 127 -12.22 7.33 -3.71
N THR A 128 -12.06 8.56 -4.19
CA THR A 128 -10.82 9.34 -4.04
C THR A 128 -10.49 9.60 -2.57
N MET A 129 -11.48 10.02 -1.78
CA MET A 129 -11.31 10.24 -0.34
C MET A 129 -10.88 8.95 0.38
N ILE A 130 -11.50 7.81 0.07
CA ILE A 130 -11.12 6.52 0.67
C ILE A 130 -9.67 6.15 0.28
N CYS A 131 -9.31 6.28 -0.99
CA CYS A 131 -7.96 6.00 -1.47
C CYS A 131 -6.90 6.84 -0.73
N MET A 132 -7.11 8.16 -0.70
CA MET A 132 -6.18 9.09 -0.05
C MET A 132 -6.14 8.88 1.47
N GLY A 133 -7.28 8.54 2.09
CA GLY A 133 -7.37 8.24 3.51
C GLY A 133 -6.63 6.96 3.91
N PHE A 134 -6.73 5.90 3.10
CA PHE A 134 -5.97 4.67 3.33
C PHE A 134 -4.47 4.88 3.14
N SER A 135 -4.05 5.60 2.10
CA SER A 135 -2.63 5.95 1.90
C SER A 135 -2.08 6.80 3.05
N MET A 136 -2.79 7.88 3.42
CA MET A 136 -2.44 8.72 4.57
C MET A 136 -2.31 7.89 5.85
N GLY A 137 -3.26 6.98 6.10
CA GLY A 137 -3.24 6.08 7.25
C GLY A 137 -2.04 5.13 7.23
N TYR A 138 -1.72 4.53 6.08
CA TYR A 138 -0.54 3.68 5.91
C TYR A 138 0.74 4.43 6.23
N HIS A 139 1.01 5.54 5.55
CA HIS A 139 2.23 6.31 5.79
C HIS A 139 2.30 6.87 7.21
N THR A 140 1.17 7.14 7.87
CA THR A 140 1.19 7.55 9.28
C THR A 140 1.54 6.39 10.21
N LEU A 141 1.01 5.19 9.94
CA LEU A 141 1.02 4.06 10.88
C LEU A 141 2.03 2.95 10.56
N MET A 142 2.77 3.05 9.45
CA MET A 142 3.72 2.03 9.03
C MET A 142 4.86 1.77 10.03
N ASN A 143 5.18 2.75 10.90
CA ASN A 143 6.18 2.58 11.96
C ASN A 143 5.62 1.97 13.26
N HIS A 144 4.36 1.54 13.29
CA HIS A 144 3.75 0.98 14.50
C HIS A 144 4.31 -0.40 14.83
N SER A 145 4.01 -1.38 13.99
CA SER A 145 4.48 -2.77 14.11
C SER A 145 4.30 -3.45 12.76
N LYS A 146 5.03 -4.54 12.52
CA LYS A 146 4.96 -5.29 11.26
C LYS A 146 3.52 -5.60 10.82
N GLY A 147 2.70 -6.13 11.73
CA GLY A 147 1.31 -6.49 11.41
C GLY A 147 0.43 -5.29 11.07
N VAL A 148 0.58 -4.16 11.77
CA VAL A 148 -0.17 -2.94 11.47
C VAL A 148 0.27 -2.37 10.12
N ALA A 149 1.58 -2.31 9.85
CA ALA A 149 2.11 -1.86 8.57
C ALA A 149 1.59 -2.71 7.40
N GLU A 150 1.59 -4.04 7.54
CA GLU A 150 1.10 -4.95 6.50
C GLU A 150 -0.41 -4.83 6.25
N ILE A 151 -1.22 -4.63 7.30
CA ILE A 151 -2.68 -4.41 7.15
C ILE A 151 -2.94 -3.09 6.43
N TRP A 152 -2.30 -2.01 6.86
CA TRP A 152 -2.52 -0.71 6.26
C TRP A 152 -1.98 -0.62 4.84
N LEU A 153 -0.88 -1.32 4.52
CA LEU A 153 -0.40 -1.42 3.13
C LEU A 153 -1.43 -2.10 2.22
N LYS A 154 -2.13 -3.14 2.73
CA LYS A 154 -3.21 -3.80 1.98
C LYS A 154 -4.41 -2.89 1.81
N LEU A 155 -4.78 -2.12 2.84
CA LEU A 155 -5.85 -1.12 2.74
C LEU A 155 -5.49 -0.03 1.74
N ASP A 156 -4.24 0.40 1.70
CA ASP A 156 -3.74 1.36 0.71
C ASP A 156 -3.91 0.83 -0.73
N PHE A 157 -3.54 -0.43 -0.97
CA PHE A 157 -3.82 -1.09 -2.26
C PHE A 157 -5.31 -1.18 -2.58
N VAL A 158 -6.16 -1.51 -1.60
CA VAL A 158 -7.62 -1.51 -1.76
C VAL A 158 -8.11 -0.12 -2.16
N GLY A 159 -7.54 0.93 -1.55
CA GLY A 159 -7.84 2.32 -1.87
C GLY A 159 -7.65 2.64 -3.34
N ILE A 160 -6.49 2.26 -3.90
CA ILE A 160 -6.19 2.45 -5.34
C ILE A 160 -7.21 1.72 -6.21
N VAL A 161 -7.55 0.47 -5.89
CA VAL A 161 -8.54 -0.31 -6.65
C VAL A 161 -9.93 0.32 -6.59
N LEU A 162 -10.34 0.84 -5.42
CA LEU A 162 -11.62 1.53 -5.27
C LEU A 162 -11.67 2.85 -6.03
N ALA A 163 -10.56 3.60 -6.08
CA ALA A 163 -10.45 4.81 -6.89
C ALA A 163 -10.59 4.50 -8.39
N ILE A 164 -9.88 3.46 -8.90
CA ILE A 164 -10.02 3.00 -10.28
C ILE A 164 -11.47 2.60 -10.59
N LEU A 165 -12.10 1.83 -9.70
CA LEU A 165 -13.49 1.43 -9.88
C LEU A 165 -14.42 2.65 -9.90
N GLY A 166 -14.24 3.59 -8.99
CA GLY A 166 -15.02 4.82 -8.90
C GLY A 166 -14.92 5.65 -10.18
N ASP A 167 -13.71 5.90 -10.65
CA ASP A 167 -13.43 6.66 -11.88
C ASP A 167 -14.12 6.04 -13.11
N PHE A 168 -13.97 4.73 -13.30
CA PHE A 168 -14.64 4.04 -14.40
C PHE A 168 -16.16 4.10 -14.27
N VAL A 169 -16.71 3.86 -13.08
CA VAL A 169 -18.17 3.88 -12.88
C VAL A 169 -18.74 5.25 -13.27
N THR A 170 -18.10 6.33 -12.82
CA THR A 170 -18.54 7.70 -13.13
C THR A 170 -18.28 8.09 -14.59
N GLY A 171 -17.10 7.75 -15.13
CA GLY A 171 -16.73 8.08 -16.51
C GLY A 171 -17.60 7.36 -17.54
N ILE A 172 -17.86 6.06 -17.33
CA ILE A 172 -18.76 5.27 -18.19
C ILE A 172 -20.19 5.81 -18.15
N TYR A 173 -20.68 6.20 -16.97
CA TYR A 173 -22.01 6.78 -16.81
C TYR A 173 -22.17 8.04 -17.66
N VAL A 174 -21.21 8.96 -17.59
CA VAL A 174 -21.25 10.21 -18.35
C VAL A 174 -21.05 9.94 -19.85
N ALA A 175 -20.09 9.09 -20.23
CA ALA A 175 -19.77 8.80 -21.62
C ALA A 175 -20.90 8.10 -22.38
N PHE A 176 -21.65 7.23 -21.70
CA PHE A 176 -22.73 6.44 -22.29
C PHE A 176 -24.08 6.76 -21.66
N TYR A 177 -24.31 8.00 -21.23
CA TYR A 177 -25.48 8.41 -20.45
C TYR A 177 -26.82 7.93 -21.04
N CYS A 178 -26.98 8.03 -22.37
CA CYS A 178 -28.19 7.58 -23.08
C CYS A 178 -28.21 6.08 -23.43
N GLU A 179 -27.11 5.37 -23.26
CA GLU A 179 -26.88 4.01 -23.77
C GLU A 179 -26.62 3.02 -22.63
N TRP A 180 -27.67 2.68 -21.88
CA TRP A 180 -27.57 1.83 -20.68
C TRP A 180 -26.93 0.46 -20.93
N LYS A 181 -27.10 -0.12 -22.13
CA LYS A 181 -26.50 -1.41 -22.49
C LYS A 181 -24.98 -1.36 -22.47
N PHE A 182 -24.40 -0.26 -22.97
CA PHE A 182 -22.96 -0.05 -22.95
C PHE A 182 -22.46 0.22 -21.53
N GLN A 183 -23.21 0.99 -20.73
CA GLN A 183 -22.88 1.19 -19.31
C GLN A 183 -22.76 -0.14 -18.58
N VAL A 184 -23.79 -0.99 -18.64
CA VAL A 184 -23.81 -2.28 -17.96
C VAL A 184 -22.67 -3.18 -18.42
N GLY A 185 -22.42 -3.26 -19.73
CA GLY A 185 -21.32 -4.07 -20.28
C GLY A 185 -19.95 -3.66 -19.73
N TYR A 186 -19.65 -2.35 -19.74
CA TYR A 186 -18.37 -1.85 -19.23
C TYR A 186 -18.28 -1.86 -17.70
N TRP A 187 -19.38 -1.69 -16.97
CA TRP A 187 -19.41 -1.88 -15.52
C TRP A 187 -19.11 -3.32 -15.12
N ILE A 188 -19.69 -4.31 -15.81
CA ILE A 188 -19.36 -5.72 -15.60
C ILE A 188 -17.86 -5.96 -15.86
N MET A 189 -17.33 -5.40 -16.95
CA MET A 189 -15.91 -5.50 -17.27
C MET A 189 -15.03 -4.95 -16.14
N ILE A 190 -15.24 -3.71 -15.70
CA ILE A 190 -14.37 -3.11 -14.68
C ILE A 190 -14.53 -3.76 -13.31
N ILE A 191 -15.74 -4.17 -12.91
CA ILE A 191 -15.96 -4.93 -11.66
C ILE A 191 -15.17 -6.24 -11.70
N THR A 192 -15.18 -6.95 -12.84
CA THR A 192 -14.42 -8.20 -12.99
C THR A 192 -12.91 -7.96 -12.93
N LEU A 193 -12.41 -6.93 -13.61
CA LEU A 193 -10.99 -6.58 -13.63
C LEU A 193 -10.50 -6.15 -12.24
N THR A 194 -11.22 -5.24 -11.59
CA THR A 194 -10.87 -4.74 -10.24
C THR A 194 -10.96 -5.83 -9.18
N SER A 195 -11.93 -6.75 -9.28
CA SER A 195 -11.99 -7.93 -8.41
C SER A 195 -10.78 -8.83 -8.58
N THR A 196 -10.40 -9.11 -9.83
CA THR A 196 -9.20 -9.92 -10.13
C THR A 196 -7.94 -9.25 -9.61
N THR A 197 -7.79 -7.95 -9.85
CA THR A 197 -6.70 -7.12 -9.34
C THR A 197 -6.62 -7.18 -7.82
N LEU A 198 -7.75 -7.03 -7.11
CA LEU A 198 -7.78 -7.10 -5.66
C LEU A 198 -7.33 -8.47 -5.13
N ILE A 199 -7.80 -9.56 -5.75
CA ILE A 199 -7.38 -10.92 -5.39
C ILE A 199 -5.87 -11.07 -5.54
N LEU A 200 -5.30 -10.64 -6.67
CA LEU A 200 -3.86 -10.73 -6.93
C LEU A 200 -3.04 -9.88 -5.95
N LEU A 201 -3.48 -8.65 -5.67
CA LEU A 201 -2.77 -7.72 -4.78
C LEU A 201 -2.80 -8.14 -3.32
N LEU A 202 -3.90 -8.75 -2.86
CA LEU A 202 -4.05 -9.19 -1.47
C LEU A 202 -3.51 -10.60 -1.23
N HIS A 203 -3.21 -11.35 -2.29
CA HIS A 203 -2.70 -12.70 -2.17
C HIS A 203 -1.32 -12.71 -1.47
N PRO A 204 -1.10 -13.55 -0.44
CA PRO A 204 0.16 -13.59 0.33
C PRO A 204 1.41 -13.86 -0.51
N HIS A 205 1.27 -14.59 -1.62
CA HIS A 205 2.40 -14.91 -2.51
C HIS A 205 3.03 -13.67 -3.16
N PHE A 206 2.22 -12.66 -3.50
CA PHE A 206 2.62 -11.47 -4.25
C PHE A 206 3.01 -10.27 -3.35
N GLN A 207 3.37 -10.55 -2.10
CA GLN A 207 3.79 -9.55 -1.11
C GLN A 207 5.29 -9.32 -1.09
N GLY A 208 5.71 -8.14 -0.62
CA GLY A 208 7.12 -7.74 -0.48
C GLY A 208 7.70 -7.04 -1.72
N LEU A 209 8.97 -6.65 -1.62
CA LEU A 209 9.66 -5.78 -2.58
C LEU A 209 9.83 -6.43 -3.97
N ARG A 210 10.11 -7.74 -4.03
CA ARG A 210 10.30 -8.47 -5.29
C ARG A 210 9.10 -8.40 -6.25
N TRP A 211 7.89 -8.20 -5.71
CA TRP A 211 6.65 -8.13 -6.49
C TRP A 211 6.16 -6.70 -6.71
N ARG A 212 6.93 -5.68 -6.31
CA ARG A 212 6.57 -4.26 -6.49
C ARG A 212 6.20 -3.96 -7.93
N THR A 213 7.08 -4.30 -8.88
CA THR A 213 6.85 -4.08 -10.32
C THR A 213 5.62 -4.83 -10.82
N PHE A 214 5.42 -6.08 -10.39
CA PHE A 214 4.23 -6.85 -10.75
C PHE A 214 2.93 -6.16 -10.30
N ARG A 215 2.87 -5.67 -9.06
CA ARG A 215 1.70 -4.94 -8.55
C ARG A 215 1.43 -3.66 -9.35
N VAL A 216 2.49 -2.89 -9.65
CA VAL A 216 2.41 -1.68 -10.49
C VAL A 216 1.86 -2.01 -11.88
N CYS A 217 2.36 -3.07 -12.52
CA CYS A 217 1.86 -3.51 -13.82
C CYS A 217 0.38 -3.91 -13.79
N ILE A 218 -0.10 -4.54 -12.71
CA ILE A 218 -1.53 -4.86 -12.57
C ILE A 218 -2.37 -3.58 -12.47
N PHE A 219 -1.95 -2.60 -11.67
CA PHE A 219 -2.66 -1.31 -11.56
C PHE A 219 -2.71 -0.59 -12.91
N ILE A 220 -1.56 -0.46 -13.58
CA ILE A 220 -1.48 0.14 -14.92
C ILE A 220 -2.37 -0.62 -15.90
N GLY A 221 -2.28 -1.95 -15.94
CA GLY A 221 -3.09 -2.77 -16.85
C GLY A 221 -4.59 -2.60 -16.62
N THR A 222 -5.01 -2.52 -15.36
CA THR A 222 -6.41 -2.25 -15.01
C THR A 222 -6.83 -0.86 -15.47
N GLY A 223 -6.01 0.17 -15.22
CA GLY A 223 -6.28 1.54 -15.68
C GLY A 223 -6.31 1.67 -17.21
N CYS A 224 -5.37 1.04 -17.91
CA CYS A 224 -5.32 1.05 -19.38
C CYS A 224 -6.54 0.40 -20.03
N SER A 225 -7.33 -0.40 -19.30
CA SER A 225 -8.61 -0.89 -19.83
C SER A 225 -9.60 0.23 -20.16
N ALA A 226 -9.37 1.46 -19.68
CA ALA A 226 -10.17 2.66 -19.99
C ALA A 226 -10.14 3.01 -21.49
N PHE A 227 -9.09 2.63 -22.22
CA PHE A 227 -9.04 2.85 -23.66
C PHE A 227 -10.19 2.16 -24.40
N ALA A 228 -10.69 1.02 -23.91
CA ALA A 228 -11.78 0.30 -24.55
C ALA A 228 -13.11 1.11 -24.59
N PRO A 229 -13.67 1.58 -23.46
CA PRO A 229 -14.87 2.44 -23.49
C PRO A 229 -14.64 3.78 -24.17
N ILE A 230 -13.44 4.37 -24.04
CA ILE A 230 -13.08 5.63 -24.71
C ILE A 230 -13.14 5.47 -26.24
N ILE A 231 -12.45 4.47 -26.79
CA ILE A 231 -12.40 4.23 -28.24
C ILE A 231 -13.81 3.92 -28.75
N HIS A 232 -14.57 3.10 -28.02
CA HIS A 232 -15.94 2.78 -28.40
C HIS A 232 -16.83 4.03 -28.43
N ALA A 233 -16.76 4.89 -27.41
CA ALA A 233 -17.51 6.14 -27.39
C ALA A 233 -17.15 7.04 -28.58
N ILE A 234 -15.85 7.16 -28.91
CA ILE A 234 -15.39 7.97 -30.06
C ILE A 234 -15.93 7.42 -31.38
N VAL A 235 -15.91 6.10 -31.57
CA VAL A 235 -16.40 5.46 -32.78
C VAL A 235 -17.92 5.58 -32.91
N TYR A 236 -18.66 5.46 -31.80
CA TYR A 236 -20.12 5.44 -31.80
C TYR A 236 -20.73 6.85 -31.88
N PHE A 237 -20.27 7.80 -31.04
CA PHE A 237 -20.81 9.16 -30.98
C PHE A 237 -20.05 10.18 -31.84
N GLY A 238 -18.83 9.83 -32.28
CA GLY A 238 -17.94 10.74 -32.98
C GLY A 238 -17.11 11.63 -32.04
N TRP A 239 -15.92 12.00 -32.52
CA TRP A 239 -14.92 12.74 -31.75
C TRP A 239 -15.45 14.02 -31.09
N ASN A 240 -16.13 14.88 -31.86
CA ASN A 240 -16.59 16.19 -31.37
C ASN A 240 -17.61 16.07 -30.24
N GLN A 241 -18.50 15.08 -30.31
CA GLN A 241 -19.52 14.87 -29.29
C GLN A 241 -18.89 14.35 -28.00
N VAL A 242 -17.96 13.41 -28.09
CA VAL A 242 -17.24 12.88 -26.91
C VAL A 242 -16.40 13.97 -26.25
N VAL A 243 -15.58 14.69 -27.03
CA VAL A 243 -14.69 15.74 -26.49
C VAL A 243 -15.46 16.81 -25.72
N ASN A 244 -16.56 17.30 -26.29
CA ASN A 244 -17.37 18.35 -25.67
C ASN A 244 -18.28 17.80 -24.56
N GLY A 245 -18.78 16.56 -24.68
CA GLY A 245 -19.74 15.98 -23.76
C GLY A 245 -19.12 15.41 -22.48
N THR A 246 -17.89 14.89 -22.55
CA THR A 246 -17.21 14.27 -21.40
C THR A 246 -16.07 15.09 -20.83
N GLY A 247 -15.60 16.12 -21.55
CA GLY A 247 -14.36 16.81 -21.17
C GLY A 247 -13.11 15.97 -21.44
N MET A 248 -13.13 15.16 -22.50
CA MET A 248 -12.09 14.20 -22.89
C MET A 248 -10.63 14.67 -22.76
N PRO A 249 -10.25 15.93 -23.08
CA PRO A 249 -8.87 16.39 -22.91
C PRO A 249 -8.37 16.30 -21.45
N TRP A 250 -9.26 16.48 -20.47
CA TRP A 250 -8.91 16.37 -19.05
C TRP A 250 -8.61 14.93 -18.65
N TYR A 251 -9.41 13.96 -19.12
CA TYR A 251 -9.16 12.53 -18.91
C TYR A 251 -7.83 12.07 -19.54
N LEU A 252 -7.48 12.58 -20.73
CA LEU A 252 -6.19 12.27 -21.35
C LEU A 252 -5.03 12.89 -20.57
N GLY A 253 -5.20 14.10 -20.06
CA GLY A 253 -4.22 14.76 -19.18
C GLY A 253 -3.99 13.98 -17.89
N GLU A 254 -5.07 13.56 -17.24
CA GLU A 254 -5.04 12.69 -16.06
C GLU A 254 -4.30 11.38 -16.34
N GLY A 255 -4.64 10.68 -17.43
CA GLY A 255 -3.95 9.47 -17.85
C GLY A 255 -2.45 9.68 -18.05
N GLY A 256 -2.05 10.83 -18.61
CA GLY A 256 -0.65 11.22 -18.73
C GLY A 256 0.06 11.36 -17.38
N PHE A 257 -0.57 12.04 -16.41
CA PHE A 257 -0.03 12.18 -15.06
C PHE A 257 0.08 10.84 -14.32
N LEU A 258 -0.91 9.96 -14.48
CA LEU A 258 -0.89 8.62 -13.88
C LEU A 258 0.26 7.76 -14.44
N VAL A 259 0.47 7.78 -15.76
CA VAL A 259 1.60 7.06 -16.39
C VAL A 259 2.93 7.62 -15.92
N LEU A 260 3.08 8.95 -15.86
CA LEU A 260 4.29 9.59 -15.35
C LEU A 260 4.56 9.17 -13.89
N GLY A 261 3.54 9.22 -13.04
CA GLY A 261 3.65 8.79 -11.64
C GLY A 261 4.05 7.33 -11.50
N ALA A 262 3.49 6.44 -12.32
CA ALA A 262 3.82 5.02 -12.30
C ALA A 262 5.27 4.75 -12.75
N VAL A 263 5.78 5.48 -13.74
CA VAL A 263 7.18 5.42 -14.17
C VAL A 263 8.09 5.86 -13.02
N VAL A 264 7.81 7.01 -12.40
CA VAL A 264 8.61 7.54 -11.27
C VAL A 264 8.61 6.58 -10.08
N TYR A 265 7.48 5.94 -9.76
CA TYR A 265 7.40 4.98 -8.65
C TYR A 265 8.18 3.67 -8.90
N SER A 266 8.35 3.28 -10.16
CA SER A 266 8.98 2.01 -10.52
C SER A 266 10.51 2.04 -10.43
N TRP A 267 11.11 3.22 -10.59
CA TRP A 267 12.54 3.50 -10.49
C TRP A 267 12.97 3.78 -9.05
#